data_AF-A0A957NMV4-F1
#
_entry.id   AF-A0A957NMV4-F1
#
_cell.length_a   1.000
_cell.length_b   1.000
_cell.length_c   1.000
_cell.angle_alpha   90.00
_cell.angle_beta   90.00
_cell.angle_gamma   90.00
#
_symmetry.space_group_name_H-M   'P 1'
#
loop_
_entity.id
_entity.type
_entity.pdbx_description
1 polymer ?
#
loop_
_entity_poly.entity_id
_entity_poly.type
_entity_poly.pdbx_seq_one_letter_code
_entity_poly.pdbx_strand_id
1 'polypeptide(L)'
;EIFGNGNHGIIFSRRCVNNIIRNNRSYNNALHGIMLDRESNNNSVYNNYTQGNVDGIALWRSDLNAVYNNQVIENQRGIRINRRAADKVVYDNLIQRSEQYGIYLYEESRANWFFNNTAQDNRIGFYIRSLNNYIFDNAVSGGESAIYLTPEASGNQIARNQLSGSATGIYLKTAPNEFIADNQFQNNRENIRYTDEWYSGTVSQPGLSYFERFRHYFAATRLWAQPAQNETTP
;
A
#
# COMPACT_ATOMS: atom_id res chain seq x y z
N GLU A 1 25.16 -12.06 6.32
CA GLU A 1 23.99 -11.98 7.22
C GLU A 1 24.23 -10.86 8.24
N ILE A 2 23.17 -10.17 8.67
CA ILE A 2 23.22 -9.03 9.61
C ILE A 2 22.07 -9.20 10.61
N PHE A 3 22.33 -9.29 11.92
CA PHE A 3 21.26 -9.58 12.87
C PHE A 3 21.53 -9.13 14.29
N GLY A 4 20.46 -9.01 15.10
CA GLY A 4 20.57 -8.75 16.53
C GLY A 4 21.14 -7.37 16.87
N ASN A 5 21.14 -6.42 15.92
CA ASN A 5 21.69 -5.10 16.15
C ASN A 5 20.73 -4.27 17.01
N GLY A 6 21.29 -3.51 17.95
CA GLY A 6 20.52 -2.56 18.78
C GLY A 6 19.94 -1.36 18.02
N ASN A 7 20.09 -1.32 16.68
CA ASN A 7 19.57 -0.25 15.84
C ASN A 7 19.18 -0.78 14.44
N HIS A 8 19.80 -0.30 13.37
CA HIS A 8 19.57 -0.77 12.00
C HIS A 8 20.48 -1.96 11.66
N GLY A 9 20.04 -2.82 10.73
CA GLY A 9 20.89 -3.84 10.12
C GLY A 9 21.81 -3.22 9.06
N ILE A 10 21.29 -2.95 7.86
CA ILE A 10 22.03 -2.28 6.78
C ILE A 10 21.52 -0.84 6.63
N ILE A 11 22.43 0.13 6.55
CA ILE A 11 22.07 1.53 6.34
C ILE A 11 22.92 2.19 5.27
N PHE A 12 22.26 2.91 4.37
CA PHE A 12 22.83 4.00 3.60
C PHE A 12 22.46 5.31 4.29
N SER A 13 23.44 5.95 4.93
CA SER A 13 23.22 7.17 5.69
C SER A 13 23.83 8.37 4.97
N ARG A 14 22.94 9.24 4.51
CA ARG A 14 23.24 10.55 3.93
C ARG A 14 24.00 10.47 2.60
N ARG A 15 23.31 10.81 1.51
CA ARG A 15 23.92 11.02 0.19
C ARG A 15 24.66 9.81 -0.37
N CYS A 16 24.23 8.60 -0.01
CA CYS A 16 24.68 7.40 -0.70
C CYS A 16 23.93 7.29 -2.02
N VAL A 17 24.61 7.51 -3.14
CA VAL A 17 24.00 7.54 -4.47
C VAL A 17 24.60 6.46 -5.37
N ASN A 18 23.79 5.83 -6.22
CA ASN A 18 24.21 4.79 -7.19
C ASN A 18 24.76 3.50 -6.57
N ASN A 19 24.20 3.08 -5.43
CA ASN A 19 24.65 1.89 -4.71
C ASN A 19 23.63 0.74 -4.79
N ILE A 20 24.08 -0.45 -4.40
CA ILE A 20 23.27 -1.66 -4.44
C ILE A 20 23.32 -2.36 -3.08
N ILE A 21 22.15 -2.71 -2.54
CA ILE A 21 21.99 -3.64 -1.40
C ILE A 21 21.30 -4.89 -1.94
N ARG A 22 22.02 -6.02 -1.98
CA ARG A 22 21.48 -7.27 -2.53
C ARG A 22 21.95 -8.53 -1.85
N ASN A 23 21.13 -9.57 -1.91
CA ASN A 23 21.45 -10.92 -1.42
C ASN A 23 21.83 -10.94 0.07
N ASN A 24 21.20 -10.06 0.87
CA ASN A 24 21.44 -10.01 2.32
C ASN A 24 20.28 -10.61 3.09
N ARG A 25 20.60 -11.14 4.27
CA ARG A 25 19.62 -11.49 5.31
C ARG A 25 19.79 -10.53 6.47
N SER A 26 18.77 -9.74 6.79
CA SER A 26 18.78 -8.74 7.87
C SER A 26 17.63 -8.97 8.84
N TYR A 27 17.91 -9.46 10.05
CA TYR A 27 16.85 -9.94 10.95
C TYR A 27 17.03 -9.60 12.42
N ASN A 28 15.91 -9.48 13.14
CA ASN A 28 15.85 -9.22 14.59
C ASN A 28 16.70 -7.99 15.00
N ASN A 29 16.69 -6.93 14.21
CA ASN A 29 17.31 -5.66 14.57
C ASN A 29 16.28 -4.77 15.27
N ALA A 30 16.72 -3.95 16.22
CA ALA A 30 15.83 -3.14 17.04
C ALA A 30 14.99 -2.13 16.23
N LEU A 31 15.51 -1.62 15.10
CA LEU A 31 14.79 -0.71 14.21
C LEU A 31 14.57 -1.30 12.82
N HIS A 32 15.51 -1.13 11.88
CA HIS A 32 15.25 -1.40 10.46
C HIS A 32 16.12 -2.54 9.96
N GLY A 33 15.55 -3.43 9.15
CA GLY A 33 16.33 -4.43 8.43
C GLY A 33 17.27 -3.74 7.43
N ILE A 34 16.71 -2.89 6.57
CA ILE A 34 17.43 -2.06 5.61
C ILE A 34 16.89 -0.62 5.67
N MET A 35 17.79 0.37 5.69
CA MET A 35 17.43 1.79 5.74
C MET A 35 18.17 2.61 4.69
N LEU A 36 17.42 3.41 3.91
CA LEU A 36 17.94 4.44 3.03
C LEU A 36 17.57 5.82 3.59
N ASP A 37 18.53 6.44 4.28
CA ASP A 37 18.40 7.70 5.03
C ASP A 37 18.94 8.89 4.23
N ARG A 38 18.13 9.96 4.12
CA ARG A 38 18.47 11.32 3.65
C ARG A 38 19.29 11.40 2.37
N GLU A 39 18.64 11.79 1.28
CA GLU A 39 19.33 12.10 0.01
C GLU A 39 20.13 10.89 -0.51
N SER A 40 19.87 9.69 0.02
CA SER A 40 20.46 8.43 -0.46
C SER A 40 19.63 7.97 -1.65
N ASN A 41 19.93 8.55 -2.80
CA ASN A 41 19.09 8.49 -4.00
C ASN A 41 19.65 7.52 -5.05
N ASN A 42 18.82 7.10 -5.99
CA ASN A 42 19.25 6.26 -7.12
C ASN A 42 19.98 4.97 -6.72
N ASN A 43 19.50 4.31 -5.66
CA ASN A 43 20.01 3.01 -5.20
C ASN A 43 19.04 1.89 -5.57
N SER A 44 19.57 0.67 -5.64
CA SER A 44 18.79 -0.56 -5.83
C SER A 44 18.85 -1.44 -4.59
N VAL A 45 17.69 -1.86 -4.09
CA VAL A 45 17.54 -2.79 -2.96
C VAL A 45 16.80 -4.02 -3.44
N TYR A 46 17.49 -5.15 -3.61
CA TYR A 46 16.86 -6.34 -4.19
C TYR A 46 17.38 -7.68 -3.72
N ASN A 47 16.57 -8.73 -3.83
CA ASN A 47 16.91 -10.09 -3.37
C ASN A 47 17.37 -10.12 -1.91
N ASN A 48 16.82 -9.25 -1.06
CA ASN A 48 17.11 -9.28 0.38
C ASN A 48 15.98 -9.97 1.13
N TYR A 49 16.33 -10.54 2.27
CA TYR A 49 15.41 -11.10 3.24
C TYR A 49 15.44 -10.25 4.51
N THR A 50 14.28 -9.75 4.95
CA THR A 50 14.16 -8.98 6.21
C THR A 50 13.09 -9.55 7.12
N GLN A 51 13.41 -9.74 8.40
CA GLN A 51 12.51 -10.39 9.37
C GLN A 51 12.66 -9.88 10.79
N GLY A 52 11.56 -9.75 11.54
CA GLY A 52 11.60 -9.43 12.97
C GLY A 52 12.14 -8.04 13.28
N ASN A 53 12.04 -7.09 12.35
CA ASN A 53 12.43 -5.69 12.56
C ASN A 53 11.19 -4.80 12.76
N VAL A 54 11.37 -3.58 13.27
CA VAL A 54 10.30 -2.57 13.28
C VAL A 54 9.90 -2.17 11.85
N ASP A 55 10.87 -1.93 10.97
CA ASP A 55 10.62 -1.82 9.53
C ASP A 55 11.52 -2.82 8.78
N GLY A 56 10.95 -3.63 7.90
CA GLY A 56 11.75 -4.50 7.05
C GLY A 56 12.67 -3.68 6.14
N ILE A 57 12.09 -2.79 5.33
CA ILE A 57 12.80 -1.85 4.47
C ILE A 57 12.22 -0.45 4.66
N ALA A 58 13.06 0.52 4.99
CA ALA A 58 12.68 1.90 5.21
C ALA A 58 13.38 2.86 4.24
N LEU A 59 12.60 3.73 3.60
CA LEU A 59 13.07 4.80 2.71
C LEU A 59 12.62 6.15 3.26
N TRP A 60 13.57 6.95 3.74
CA TRP A 60 13.31 8.19 4.45
C TRP A 60 13.99 9.38 3.78
N ARG A 61 13.19 10.29 3.22
CA ARG A 61 13.69 11.48 2.50
C ARG A 61 14.79 11.11 1.49
N SER A 62 14.57 10.04 0.75
CA SER A 62 15.47 9.48 -0.24
C SER A 62 14.65 9.22 -1.49
N ASP A 63 15.14 9.54 -2.69
CA ASP A 63 14.38 9.60 -3.95
C ASP A 63 14.96 8.67 -5.01
N LEU A 64 14.16 8.33 -6.03
CA LEU A 64 14.62 7.57 -7.20
C LEU A 64 15.22 6.19 -6.87
N ASN A 65 14.77 5.54 -5.80
CA ASN A 65 15.27 4.21 -5.42
C ASN A 65 14.36 3.10 -5.96
N ALA A 66 14.97 1.99 -6.38
CA ALA A 66 14.27 0.78 -6.81
C ALA A 66 14.32 -0.27 -5.69
N VAL A 67 13.17 -0.84 -5.34
CA VAL A 67 13.05 -1.88 -4.30
C VAL A 67 12.30 -3.07 -4.89
N TYR A 68 12.99 -4.19 -5.13
CA TYR A 68 12.37 -5.30 -5.86
C TYR A 68 12.88 -6.69 -5.49
N ASN A 69 12.07 -7.73 -5.73
CA ASN A 69 12.43 -9.12 -5.43
C ASN A 69 12.88 -9.34 -3.97
N ASN A 70 12.40 -8.54 -3.02
CA ASN A 70 12.72 -8.74 -1.61
C ASN A 70 11.65 -9.61 -0.93
N GLN A 71 12.10 -10.39 0.05
CA GLN A 71 11.24 -11.12 0.98
C GLN A 71 11.22 -10.36 2.32
N VAL A 72 10.10 -9.73 2.62
CA VAL A 72 9.90 -8.86 3.80
C VAL A 72 8.85 -9.50 4.68
N ILE A 73 9.28 -10.27 5.70
CA ILE A 73 8.43 -11.23 6.39
C ILE A 73 8.43 -10.97 7.90
N GLU A 74 7.28 -11.00 8.58
CA GLU A 74 7.19 -10.89 10.05
C GLU A 74 7.93 -9.65 10.62
N ASN A 75 7.75 -8.48 10.00
CA ASN A 75 8.22 -7.22 10.55
C ASN A 75 7.03 -6.48 11.17
N GLN A 76 7.26 -5.49 12.05
CA GLN A 76 6.13 -4.69 12.53
C GLN A 76 5.49 -3.94 11.35
N ARG A 77 6.31 -3.39 10.45
CA ARG A 77 5.93 -2.84 9.15
C ARG A 77 6.84 -3.39 8.06
N GLY A 78 6.30 -3.73 6.90
CA GLY A 78 7.07 -4.31 5.81
C GLY A 78 7.98 -3.29 5.12
N ILE A 79 7.41 -2.53 4.18
CA ILE A 79 8.10 -1.46 3.45
C ILE A 79 7.51 -0.12 3.84
N ARG A 80 8.34 0.80 4.33
CA ARG A 80 7.94 2.14 4.77
C ARG A 80 8.57 3.23 3.90
N ILE A 81 7.76 4.17 3.41
CA ILE A 81 8.21 5.31 2.59
C ILE A 81 7.61 6.62 3.12
N ASN A 82 8.46 7.59 3.47
CA ASN A 82 7.98 8.85 4.07
C ASN A 82 8.94 10.05 3.98
N ARG A 83 8.47 11.18 4.53
CA ARG A 83 9.11 12.52 4.51
C ARG A 83 9.44 12.99 3.10
N ARG A 84 8.40 13.17 2.28
CA ARG A 84 8.51 13.66 0.89
C ARG A 84 9.35 12.79 -0.04
N ALA A 85 9.69 11.56 0.38
CA ALA A 85 10.32 10.58 -0.49
C ALA A 85 9.43 10.32 -1.70
N ALA A 86 9.99 10.46 -2.89
CA ALA A 86 9.27 10.40 -4.15
C ALA A 86 9.94 9.52 -5.19
N ASP A 87 9.17 9.18 -6.23
CA ASP A 87 9.66 8.51 -7.43
C ASP A 87 10.34 7.16 -7.13
N LYS A 88 9.79 6.37 -6.20
CA LYS A 88 10.18 4.97 -6.02
C LYS A 88 9.53 4.07 -7.03
N VAL A 89 10.26 3.02 -7.38
CA VAL A 89 9.75 1.88 -8.13
C VAL A 89 9.87 0.66 -7.23
N VAL A 90 8.73 0.17 -6.74
CA VAL A 90 8.64 -0.95 -5.80
C VAL A 90 7.88 -2.09 -6.45
N TYR A 91 8.55 -3.20 -6.76
CA TYR A 91 7.93 -4.27 -7.56
C TYR A 91 8.43 -5.67 -7.25
N ASP A 92 7.63 -6.68 -7.56
CA ASP A 92 7.97 -8.10 -7.36
C ASP A 92 8.44 -8.43 -5.92
N ASN A 93 8.01 -7.67 -4.91
CA ASN A 93 8.33 -7.97 -3.52
C ASN A 93 7.27 -8.89 -2.91
N LEU A 94 7.71 -9.82 -2.06
CA LEU A 94 6.86 -10.59 -1.16
C LEU A 94 6.87 -9.91 0.21
N ILE A 95 5.75 -9.31 0.61
CA ILE A 95 5.57 -8.69 1.92
C ILE A 95 4.54 -9.49 2.71
N GLN A 96 4.97 -10.17 3.77
CA GLN A 96 4.12 -11.15 4.43
C GLN A 96 4.10 -11.00 5.96
N ARG A 97 2.91 -11.13 6.55
CA ARG A 97 2.71 -11.24 8.01
C ARG A 97 3.31 -10.08 8.80
N SER A 98 3.22 -8.86 8.26
CA SER A 98 3.58 -7.66 9.01
C SER A 98 2.51 -7.36 10.07
N GLU A 99 2.94 -7.08 11.30
CA GLU A 99 2.02 -6.90 12.45
C GLU A 99 1.06 -5.72 12.25
N GLN A 100 1.52 -4.65 11.60
CA GLN A 100 0.73 -3.45 11.32
C GLN A 100 0.42 -3.32 9.83
N TYR A 101 1.43 -3.03 9.02
CA TYR A 101 1.26 -2.62 7.63
C TYR A 101 2.25 -3.36 6.73
N GLY A 102 1.78 -3.92 5.62
CA GLY A 102 2.66 -4.46 4.59
C GLY A 102 3.46 -3.34 3.94
N ILE A 103 2.76 -2.40 3.29
CA ILE A 103 3.35 -1.20 2.68
C ILE A 103 2.74 0.03 3.35
N TYR A 104 3.59 0.91 3.88
CA TYR A 104 3.18 2.10 4.62
C TYR A 104 3.73 3.40 4.01
N LEU A 105 2.82 4.23 3.51
CA LEU A 105 3.13 5.50 2.85
C LEU A 105 2.56 6.66 3.67
N TYR A 106 3.41 7.61 4.08
CA TYR A 106 2.96 8.76 4.87
C TYR A 106 3.88 9.98 4.73
N GLU A 107 3.48 11.10 5.33
CA GLU A 107 4.25 12.36 5.37
C GLU A 107 4.65 12.86 3.96
N GLU A 108 3.64 13.10 3.13
CA GLU A 108 3.77 13.71 1.80
C GLU A 108 4.69 12.93 0.84
N SER A 109 4.87 11.62 1.06
CA SER A 109 5.42 10.74 0.03
C SER A 109 4.52 10.77 -1.21
N ARG A 110 5.11 10.78 -2.40
CA ARG A 110 4.35 10.98 -3.64
C ARG A 110 5.01 10.37 -4.87
N ALA A 111 4.23 10.17 -5.92
CA ALA A 111 4.71 9.68 -7.20
C ALA A 111 5.46 8.33 -7.11
N ASN A 112 5.12 7.50 -6.13
CA ASN A 112 5.71 6.17 -5.99
C ASN A 112 4.88 5.14 -6.75
N TRP A 113 5.56 4.19 -7.39
CA TRP A 113 4.98 3.14 -8.21
C TRP A 113 5.11 1.79 -7.50
N PHE A 114 3.98 1.12 -7.30
CA PHE A 114 3.88 -0.20 -6.71
C PHE A 114 3.21 -1.14 -7.69
N PHE A 115 3.94 -2.15 -8.17
CA PHE A 115 3.37 -3.14 -9.08
C PHE A 115 3.92 -4.54 -8.92
N ASN A 116 3.10 -5.54 -9.23
CA ASN A 116 3.44 -6.96 -9.08
C ASN A 116 3.94 -7.35 -7.67
N ASN A 117 3.63 -6.56 -6.64
CA ASN A 117 3.96 -6.95 -5.28
C ASN A 117 2.89 -7.92 -4.75
N THR A 118 3.34 -8.88 -3.95
CA THR A 118 2.47 -9.77 -3.18
C THR A 118 2.48 -9.34 -1.73
N ALA A 119 1.38 -8.79 -1.24
CA ALA A 119 1.19 -8.39 0.16
C ALA A 119 0.19 -9.34 0.84
N GLN A 120 0.68 -10.28 1.64
CA GLN A 120 -0.13 -11.38 2.19
C GLN A 120 -0.15 -11.38 3.72
N ASP A 121 -1.33 -11.59 4.31
CA ASP A 121 -1.54 -11.79 5.75
C ASP A 121 -0.96 -10.68 6.63
N ASN A 122 -0.80 -9.47 6.07
CA ASN A 122 -0.48 -8.27 6.84
C ASN A 122 -1.78 -7.76 7.48
N ARG A 123 -1.73 -7.14 8.66
CA ARG A 123 -2.95 -6.56 9.25
C ARG A 123 -3.64 -5.59 8.28
N ILE A 124 -2.88 -4.71 7.65
CA ILE A 124 -3.31 -3.93 6.46
C ILE A 124 -2.27 -4.14 5.36
N GLY A 125 -2.71 -4.47 4.14
CA GLY A 125 -1.82 -4.67 3.00
C GLY A 125 -1.08 -3.38 2.60
N PHE A 126 -1.84 -2.38 2.15
CA PHE A 126 -1.36 -1.03 1.85
C PHE A 126 -2.04 -0.02 2.78
N TYR A 127 -1.26 0.73 3.55
CA TYR A 127 -1.74 1.85 4.34
C TYR A 127 -1.24 3.16 3.74
N ILE A 128 -2.15 3.96 3.20
CA ILE A 128 -1.87 5.13 2.38
C ILE A 128 -2.34 6.39 3.11
N ARG A 129 -1.38 7.22 3.52
CA ARG A 129 -1.55 8.57 4.09
C ARG A 129 -0.71 9.57 3.29
N SER A 130 -0.82 9.45 1.97
CA SER A 130 0.12 10.04 1.01
C SER A 130 -0.59 10.36 -0.31
N LEU A 131 0.09 11.08 -1.19
CA LEU A 131 -0.53 11.72 -2.35
C LEU A 131 0.01 11.15 -3.65
N ASN A 132 -0.82 11.07 -4.70
CA ASN A 132 -0.36 10.83 -6.08
C ASN A 132 0.52 9.59 -6.26
N ASN A 133 0.20 8.47 -5.61
CA ASN A 133 0.92 7.19 -5.78
C ASN A 133 0.16 6.28 -6.75
N TYR A 134 0.89 5.39 -7.41
CA TYR A 134 0.38 4.44 -8.39
C TYR A 134 0.48 3.03 -7.82
N ILE A 135 -0.65 2.40 -7.56
CA ILE A 135 -0.76 1.04 -7.00
C ILE A 135 -1.50 0.20 -8.03
N PHE A 136 -0.77 -0.61 -8.79
CA PHE A 136 -1.37 -1.38 -9.87
C PHE A 136 -0.84 -2.80 -9.98
N ASP A 137 -1.66 -3.74 -10.45
CA ASP A 137 -1.26 -5.12 -10.69
C ASP A 137 -0.63 -5.81 -9.44
N ASN A 138 -1.02 -5.41 -8.22
CA ASN A 138 -0.56 -6.05 -6.99
C ASN A 138 -1.56 -7.13 -6.53
N ALA A 139 -1.04 -8.19 -5.91
CA ALA A 139 -1.84 -9.19 -5.21
C ALA A 139 -1.82 -8.90 -3.72
N VAL A 140 -2.97 -8.58 -3.14
CA VAL A 140 -3.12 -8.26 -1.71
C VAL A 140 -4.14 -9.19 -1.10
N SER A 141 -3.74 -9.91 -0.05
CA SER A 141 -4.63 -10.90 0.57
C SER A 141 -4.55 -10.97 2.08
N GLY A 142 -5.69 -11.34 2.69
CA GLY A 142 -5.83 -11.49 4.13
C GLY A 142 -5.90 -10.16 4.88
N GLY A 143 -5.94 -10.23 6.22
CA GLY A 143 -5.94 -9.04 7.07
C GLY A 143 -7.26 -8.29 7.20
N GLU A 144 -7.22 -7.17 7.91
CA GLU A 144 -8.37 -6.28 8.15
C GLU A 144 -8.74 -5.50 6.89
N SER A 145 -7.75 -4.96 6.17
CA SER A 145 -7.98 -4.26 4.91
C SER A 145 -6.87 -4.52 3.90
N ALA A 146 -7.24 -4.80 2.66
CA ALA A 146 -6.23 -4.97 1.61
C ALA A 146 -5.57 -3.61 1.31
N ILE A 147 -6.37 -2.58 1.05
CA ILE A 147 -5.91 -1.20 0.87
C ILE A 147 -6.71 -0.27 1.77
N TYR A 148 -6.03 0.56 2.56
CA TYR A 148 -6.62 1.54 3.46
C TYR A 148 -6.10 2.93 3.13
N LEU A 149 -6.99 3.87 2.87
CA LEU A 149 -6.69 5.27 2.56
C LEU A 149 -7.20 6.17 3.68
N THR A 150 -6.31 6.96 4.27
CA THR A 150 -6.66 7.92 5.33
C THR A 150 -7.26 9.21 4.75
N PRO A 151 -7.81 10.11 5.58
CA PRO A 151 -8.31 11.41 5.11
C PRO A 151 -7.28 12.28 4.38
N GLU A 152 -5.98 12.11 4.68
CA GLU A 152 -4.90 12.85 4.02
C GLU A 152 -4.42 12.22 2.71
N ALA A 153 -4.94 11.04 2.32
CA ALA A 153 -4.67 10.47 1.01
C ALA A 153 -5.43 11.26 -0.07
N SER A 154 -4.81 11.51 -1.22
CA SER A 154 -5.49 12.14 -2.36
C SER A 154 -4.72 11.90 -3.66
N GLY A 155 -5.46 11.71 -4.76
CA GLY A 155 -4.88 11.59 -6.10
C GLY A 155 -4.11 10.29 -6.37
N ASN A 156 -4.23 9.28 -5.52
CA ASN A 156 -3.65 7.96 -5.76
C ASN A 156 -4.47 7.21 -6.82
N GLN A 157 -3.77 6.38 -7.58
CA GLN A 157 -4.33 5.58 -8.67
C GLN A 157 -4.19 4.12 -8.28
N ILE A 158 -5.32 3.47 -8.01
CA ILE A 158 -5.40 2.09 -7.54
C ILE A 158 -6.12 1.29 -8.62
N ALA A 159 -5.37 0.54 -9.43
CA ALA A 159 -5.96 -0.15 -10.56
C ALA A 159 -5.47 -1.58 -10.78
N ARG A 160 -6.34 -2.47 -11.26
CA ARG A 160 -5.97 -3.86 -11.62
C ARG A 160 -5.32 -4.68 -10.49
N ASN A 161 -5.56 -4.31 -9.23
CA ASN A 161 -5.07 -5.11 -8.10
C ASN A 161 -6.03 -6.29 -7.85
N GLN A 162 -5.45 -7.42 -7.44
CA GLN A 162 -6.18 -8.59 -6.97
C GLN A 162 -6.30 -8.51 -5.45
N LEU A 163 -7.48 -8.21 -4.93
CA LEU A 163 -7.74 -7.93 -3.52
C LEU A 163 -8.61 -9.05 -2.95
N SER A 164 -8.08 -9.89 -2.06
CA SER A 164 -8.77 -11.11 -1.65
C SER A 164 -8.69 -11.49 -0.17
N GLY A 165 -9.74 -12.10 0.37
CA GLY A 165 -9.73 -12.67 1.72
C GLY A 165 -9.55 -11.67 2.87
N SER A 166 -9.68 -10.36 2.62
CA SER A 166 -9.61 -9.31 3.65
C SER A 166 -11.00 -9.02 4.23
N ALA A 167 -11.08 -8.46 5.44
CA ALA A 167 -12.37 -7.98 5.94
C ALA A 167 -12.92 -6.83 5.06
N THR A 168 -12.05 -5.93 4.59
CA THR A 168 -12.39 -4.94 3.56
C THR A 168 -11.37 -4.97 2.42
N GLY A 169 -11.81 -4.97 1.17
CA GLY A 169 -10.91 -4.84 0.01
C GLY A 169 -10.24 -3.45 -0.01
N ILE A 170 -11.02 -2.39 -0.25
CA ILE A 170 -10.55 -1.00 -0.17
C ILE A 170 -11.37 -0.22 0.86
N TYR A 171 -10.71 0.34 1.88
CA TYR A 171 -11.34 1.24 2.83
C TYR A 171 -10.89 2.69 2.57
N LEU A 172 -11.84 3.55 2.20
CA LEU A 172 -11.65 4.95 1.89
C LEU A 172 -12.15 5.85 3.03
N LYS A 173 -11.22 6.54 3.71
CA LYS A 173 -11.51 7.69 4.58
C LYS A 173 -11.26 9.04 3.91
N THR A 174 -10.97 9.02 2.61
CA THR A 174 -10.52 10.16 1.81
C THR A 174 -11.66 10.84 1.04
N ALA A 175 -11.41 12.08 0.61
CA ALA A 175 -12.19 12.82 -0.37
C ALA A 175 -12.16 12.13 -1.76
N PRO A 176 -13.08 12.44 -2.71
CA PRO A 176 -13.30 11.66 -3.93
C PRO A 176 -12.23 11.78 -5.03
N ASN A 177 -10.98 12.09 -4.69
CA ASN A 177 -9.91 12.34 -5.66
C ASN A 177 -9.08 11.10 -6.00
N GLU A 178 -9.45 9.94 -5.48
CA GLU A 178 -8.78 8.67 -5.77
C GLU A 178 -9.31 8.05 -7.06
N PHE A 179 -8.42 7.58 -7.93
CA PHE A 179 -8.80 6.84 -9.12
C PHE A 179 -8.76 5.33 -8.81
N ILE A 180 -9.92 4.68 -8.81
CA ILE A 180 -10.05 3.25 -8.50
C ILE A 180 -10.70 2.54 -9.68
N ALA A 181 -9.96 1.70 -10.40
CA ALA A 181 -10.44 1.07 -11.63
C ALA A 181 -9.96 -0.38 -11.77
N ASP A 182 -10.79 -1.26 -12.34
CA ASP A 182 -10.41 -2.63 -12.74
C ASP A 182 -9.82 -3.52 -11.63
N ASN A 183 -10.02 -3.19 -10.36
CA ASN A 183 -9.57 -4.05 -9.25
C ASN A 183 -10.48 -5.28 -9.14
N GLN A 184 -9.87 -6.45 -8.97
CA GLN A 184 -10.56 -7.72 -8.83
C GLN A 184 -10.71 -8.03 -7.34
N PHE A 185 -11.94 -8.29 -6.90
CA PHE A 185 -12.25 -8.59 -5.51
C PHE A 185 -12.73 -10.03 -5.36
N GLN A 186 -12.15 -10.78 -4.42
CA GLN A 186 -12.54 -12.17 -4.19
C GLN A 186 -12.57 -12.50 -2.69
N ASN A 187 -13.66 -13.06 -2.20
CA ASN A 187 -13.78 -13.53 -0.82
C ASN A 187 -13.49 -12.47 0.27
N ASN A 188 -13.60 -11.18 -0.04
CA ASN A 188 -13.60 -10.15 0.99
C ASN A 188 -14.97 -10.11 1.67
N ARG A 189 -15.03 -9.74 2.95
CA ARG A 189 -16.33 -9.53 3.62
C ARG A 189 -17.05 -8.31 3.05
N GLU A 190 -16.30 -7.26 2.73
CA GLU A 190 -16.79 -6.05 2.07
C GLU A 190 -15.76 -5.63 1.00
N ASN A 191 -16.18 -5.41 -0.25
CA ASN A 191 -15.22 -5.08 -1.31
C ASN A 191 -14.68 -3.66 -1.18
N ILE A 192 -15.57 -2.67 -1.03
CA ILE A 192 -15.20 -1.26 -0.88
C ILE A 192 -16.05 -0.65 0.24
N ARG A 193 -15.41 0.02 1.19
CA ARG A 193 -16.05 0.73 2.31
C ARG A 193 -15.68 2.21 2.30
N TYR A 194 -16.64 3.07 2.65
CA TYR A 194 -16.46 4.51 2.83
C TYR A 194 -16.76 4.91 4.29
N THR A 195 -16.21 6.03 4.78
CA THR A 195 -16.59 6.59 6.10
C THR A 195 -17.78 7.53 6.02
N ASP A 196 -18.63 7.53 7.05
CA ASP A 196 -19.83 8.36 7.17
C ASP A 196 -19.57 9.88 7.25
N GLU A 197 -18.34 10.31 7.57
CA GLU A 197 -17.96 11.74 7.65
C GLU A 197 -18.12 12.50 6.32
N TRP A 198 -18.24 11.80 5.18
CA TRP A 198 -18.53 12.38 3.87
C TRP A 198 -19.97 12.12 3.38
N TYR A 199 -20.80 11.49 4.22
CA TYR A 199 -22.22 11.24 3.95
C TYR A 199 -23.12 12.36 4.53
N SER A 200 -22.59 13.32 5.30
CA SER A 200 -23.37 14.40 5.90
C SER A 200 -23.47 15.66 5.02
N GLY A 201 -24.41 15.66 4.08
CA GLY A 201 -25.45 16.71 4.01
C GLY A 201 -25.14 18.19 3.72
N THR A 202 -23.93 18.64 3.37
CA THR A 202 -23.69 20.07 3.04
C THR A 202 -22.80 20.31 1.80
N VAL A 203 -23.08 19.62 0.70
CA VAL A 203 -22.66 20.11 -0.62
C VAL A 203 -23.81 20.91 -1.21
N SER A 204 -23.75 22.23 -1.06
CA SER A 204 -24.62 23.18 -1.78
C SER A 204 -24.43 23.00 -3.30
N GLN A 205 -25.49 22.58 -3.97
CA GLN A 205 -25.63 22.38 -5.42
C GLN A 205 -25.59 23.72 -6.21
N PRO A 206 -25.20 23.73 -7.51
CA PRO A 206 -26.04 23.16 -8.58
C PRO A 206 -25.29 22.25 -9.57
N GLY A 207 -25.92 21.13 -9.91
CA GLY A 207 -25.81 20.55 -11.25
C GLY A 207 -25.88 19.04 -11.32
N LEU A 208 -25.16 18.34 -10.43
CA LEU A 208 -25.18 16.88 -10.34
C LEU A 208 -24.92 16.51 -8.89
N SER A 209 -25.82 15.72 -8.31
CA SER A 209 -25.61 15.16 -6.98
C SER A 209 -24.25 14.46 -6.93
N TYR A 210 -23.59 14.47 -5.77
CA TYR A 210 -22.34 13.73 -5.55
C TYR A 210 -22.46 12.27 -6.04
N PHE A 211 -23.66 11.69 -5.86
CA PHE A 211 -24.05 10.38 -6.35
C PHE A 211 -24.07 10.26 -7.89
N GLU A 212 -24.42 11.31 -8.63
CA GLU A 212 -24.42 11.32 -10.10
C GLU A 212 -23.01 11.47 -10.70
N ARG A 213 -22.12 12.24 -10.06
CA ARG A 213 -20.70 12.26 -10.45
C ARG A 213 -20.04 10.90 -10.21
N PHE A 214 -20.41 10.22 -9.13
CA PHE A 214 -20.00 8.84 -8.83
C PHE A 214 -20.62 7.81 -9.79
N ARG A 215 -21.90 7.95 -10.17
CA ARG A 215 -22.54 7.08 -11.17
C ARG A 215 -21.90 7.20 -12.54
N HIS A 216 -21.44 8.37 -12.98
CA HIS A 216 -20.71 8.47 -14.25
C HIS A 216 -19.34 7.78 -14.23
N TYR A 217 -18.69 7.69 -13.06
CA TYR A 217 -17.43 6.95 -12.90
C TYR A 217 -17.62 5.42 -12.83
N PHE A 218 -18.75 4.93 -12.31
CA PHE A 218 -19.07 3.50 -12.21
C PHE A 218 -20.01 2.97 -13.30
N ALA A 219 -20.69 3.81 -14.09
CA ALA A 219 -21.54 3.37 -15.20
C ALA A 219 -20.74 2.73 -16.36
N ALA A 220 -19.41 2.84 -16.33
CA ALA A 220 -18.51 2.10 -17.22
C ALA A 220 -18.19 0.67 -16.73
N THR A 221 -18.60 0.29 -15.51
CA THR A 221 -18.26 -1.02 -14.92
C THR A 221 -19.47 -1.66 -14.24
N ARG A 222 -20.12 -2.59 -14.95
CA ARG A 222 -21.23 -3.42 -14.44
C ARG A 222 -20.79 -4.26 -13.22
N LEU A 223 -20.92 -3.74 -12.01
CA LEU A 223 -20.80 -4.52 -10.76
C LEU A 223 -21.79 -4.00 -9.71
N TRP A 224 -23.09 -4.23 -9.96
CA TRP A 224 -24.05 -4.49 -8.88
C TRP A 224 -24.42 -5.96 -8.99
N ALA A 225 -23.85 -6.80 -8.13
CA ALA A 225 -24.36 -8.15 -7.95
C ALA A 225 -25.38 -8.11 -6.81
N GLN A 226 -26.66 -8.06 -7.17
CA GLN A 226 -27.64 -8.93 -6.53
C GLN A 226 -28.27 -9.80 -7.61
N PRO A 227 -28.48 -11.09 -7.34
CA PRO A 227 -29.72 -11.72 -7.74
C PRO A 227 -30.55 -12.11 -6.52
N ALA A 228 -31.76 -11.56 -6.52
CA ALA A 228 -33.03 -12.13 -6.10
C ALA A 228 -33.05 -13.35 -5.17
N GLN A 229 -33.82 -13.19 -4.08
CA GLN A 229 -34.60 -14.28 -3.52
C GLN A 229 -35.39 -14.98 -4.64
N ASN A 230 -35.30 -16.31 -4.69
CA ASN A 230 -36.41 -17.13 -5.15
C ASN A 230 -36.64 -18.19 -4.08
N GLU A 231 -37.59 -17.89 -3.19
CA GLU A 231 -38.47 -18.91 -2.65
C GLU A 231 -39.16 -19.62 -3.82
N THR A 232 -39.09 -20.95 -3.84
CA THR A 232 -40.23 -21.86 -4.02
C THR A 232 -39.70 -23.27 -4.27
N THR A 233 -39.65 -24.08 -3.22
CA THR A 233 -40.15 -25.47 -3.29
C THR A 233 -41.68 -25.40 -3.21
N PRO A 234 -42.42 -26.28 -3.89
CA PRO A 234 -42.40 -27.73 -3.60
C PRO A 234 -41.71 -28.58 -4.66
#